data_AF-A0A3M1H6R6-F1
#
_entry.id   AF-A0A3M1H6R6-F1
#
_cell.length_a   1.000
_cell.length_b   1.000
_cell.length_c   1.000
_cell.angle_alpha   90.00
_cell.angle_beta   90.00
_cell.angle_gamma   90.00
#
_symmetry.space_group_name_H-M   'P 1'
#
loop_
_entity.id
_entity.type
_entity.pdbx_description
1 polymer ?
#
loop_
_entity_poly.entity_id
_entity_poly.type
_entity_poly.pdbx_seq_one_letter_code
_entity_poly.pdbx_strand_id
1 'polypeptide(L)'
;MNHIHQASKKVRTNHQEQQNAQETSVQKRGLQQEQRTSQQVKEYIELNAFLKSKGLATTGGQAKLLIRSGAVKVNGVVETRNKKKLRDGDVVEVEGNVFKVSLS
;
A
#
# COMPACT_ATOMS: atom_id res chain seq x y z
N MET A 1 -59.68 12.05 51.73
CA MET A 1 -60.66 12.45 50.70
C MET A 1 -59.98 13.54 49.87
N ASN A 2 -59.65 13.43 48.59
CA ASN A 2 -60.20 12.62 47.51
C ASN A 2 -59.10 12.17 46.53
N HIS A 3 -59.21 10.91 46.11
CA HIS A 3 -58.79 10.46 44.79
C HIS A 3 -59.66 11.07 43.70
N ILE A 4 -59.06 11.59 42.62
CA ILE A 4 -59.57 11.61 41.22
C ILE A 4 -58.28 11.74 40.34
N HIS A 5 -57.73 10.71 39.66
CA HIS A 5 -58.11 9.98 38.44
C HIS A 5 -58.16 10.77 37.12
N GLN A 6 -57.54 10.15 36.09
CA GLN A 6 -57.67 10.30 34.62
C GLN A 6 -56.60 11.18 33.92
N ALA A 7 -55.62 10.59 33.20
CA ALA A 7 -55.65 10.18 31.77
C ALA A 7 -55.61 11.39 30.80
N SER A 8 -54.90 11.50 29.68
CA SER A 8 -54.17 10.58 28.80
C SER A 8 -53.46 11.40 27.69
N LYS A 9 -52.37 10.84 27.13
CA LYS A 9 -51.91 10.92 25.71
C LYS A 9 -51.52 12.26 25.06
N LYS A 10 -50.26 12.30 24.59
CA LYS A 10 -49.74 12.61 23.22
C LYS A 10 -48.41 13.35 23.35
N VAL A 11 -47.38 13.25 22.50
CA VAL A 11 -47.04 12.49 21.29
C VAL A 11 -45.60 12.94 20.95
N ARG A 12 -44.78 12.03 20.42
CA ARG A 12 -43.54 12.29 19.64
C ARG A 12 -42.43 13.08 20.34
N THR A 13 -41.43 12.34 20.83
CA THR A 13 -40.04 12.81 20.77
C THR A 13 -39.38 12.05 19.62
N ASN A 14 -39.25 12.71 18.47
CA ASN A 14 -38.42 12.26 17.36
C ASN A 14 -38.08 13.47 16.47
N HIS A 15 -37.00 14.22 16.77
CA HIS A 15 -36.43 15.20 15.82
C HIS A 15 -35.01 15.73 16.16
N GLN A 16 -34.06 14.87 16.53
CA GLN A 16 -32.60 15.12 16.42
C GLN A 16 -31.94 13.79 16.77
N GLU A 17 -31.22 13.05 15.94
CA GLU A 17 -30.61 13.31 14.65
C GLU A 17 -30.73 12.03 13.81
N GLN A 18 -31.68 12.04 12.88
CA GLN A 18 -31.62 11.19 11.70
C GLN A 18 -30.47 11.72 10.82
N GLN A 19 -29.21 11.54 11.23
CA GLN A 19 -28.02 11.89 10.42
C GLN A 19 -26.81 10.98 10.60
N ASN A 20 -26.84 9.92 11.43
CA ASN A 20 -25.75 8.93 11.44
C ASN A 20 -25.99 7.71 10.52
N ALA A 21 -26.89 7.83 9.55
CA ALA A 21 -27.22 6.76 8.61
C ALA A 21 -26.29 6.69 7.38
N GLN A 22 -25.30 7.56 7.23
CA GLN A 22 -24.47 7.62 6.03
C GLN A 22 -23.07 8.16 6.30
N GLU A 23 -22.25 7.49 7.11
CA GLU A 23 -20.81 7.75 7.06
C GLU A 23 -20.01 6.47 7.35
N THR A 24 -19.49 5.90 6.25
CA THR A 24 -18.35 4.99 6.17
C THR A 24 -18.59 3.53 6.60
N SER A 25 -19.22 2.65 5.81
CA SER A 25 -18.69 2.02 4.58
C SER A 25 -17.18 1.74 4.51
N VAL A 26 -16.43 1.82 5.62
CA VAL A 26 -14.97 1.68 5.61
C VAL A 26 -14.48 0.68 6.66
N GLN A 27 -15.19 -0.44 6.82
CA GLN A 27 -14.67 -1.62 7.54
C GLN A 27 -13.64 -2.44 6.73
N LYS A 28 -13.04 -1.90 5.66
CA LYS A 28 -11.99 -2.56 4.86
C LYS A 28 -10.60 -1.91 4.98
N ARG A 29 -10.22 -1.39 6.16
CA ARG A 29 -8.86 -0.83 6.36
C ARG A 29 -8.16 -1.35 7.62
N GLY A 30 -8.47 -2.59 8.01
CA GLY A 30 -7.84 -3.29 9.14
C GLY A 30 -7.02 -4.51 8.70
N LEU A 31 -6.24 -4.41 7.62
CA LEU A 31 -5.17 -5.37 7.34
C LEU A 31 -3.83 -4.65 7.54
N GLN A 32 -3.56 -4.28 8.79
CA GLN A 32 -2.22 -3.94 9.25
C GLN A 32 -1.46 -5.26 9.38
N GLN A 33 -0.87 -5.74 8.28
CA GLN A 33 0.14 -6.79 8.37
C GLN A 33 1.46 -6.15 8.75
N GLU A 34 1.75 -6.27 10.04
CA GLU A 34 3.03 -6.01 10.66
C GLU A 34 4.10 -6.93 10.03
N GLN A 35 4.77 -6.42 9.01
CA GLN A 35 5.88 -7.12 8.36
C GLN A 35 7.10 -7.08 9.29
N ARG A 36 7.20 -8.08 10.16
CA ARG A 36 8.47 -8.47 10.81
C ARG A 36 9.46 -8.79 9.69
N THR A 37 10.29 -7.82 9.33
CA THR A 37 11.31 -7.98 8.30
C THR A 37 12.45 -8.82 8.89
N SER A 38 12.43 -10.12 8.60
CA SER A 38 13.59 -10.98 8.78
C SER A 38 14.74 -10.42 7.93
N GLN A 39 15.76 -9.88 8.58
CA GLN A 39 16.98 -9.39 7.94
C GLN A 39 17.76 -10.60 7.41
N GLN A 40 17.52 -10.94 6.15
CA GLN A 40 18.30 -11.94 5.44
C GLN A 40 19.44 -11.19 4.74
N VAL A 41 20.68 -11.42 5.18
CA VAL A 41 21.87 -10.85 4.55
C VAL A 41 21.98 -11.44 3.14
N LYS A 42 21.69 -10.64 2.11
CA LYS A 42 21.77 -11.06 0.71
C LYS A 42 22.97 -10.40 0.06
N GLU A 43 23.83 -11.19 -0.56
CA GLU A 43 24.99 -10.69 -1.33
C GLU A 43 24.58 -9.97 -2.62
N TYR A 44 23.39 -10.28 -3.14
CA TYR A 44 22.83 -9.64 -4.33
C TYR A 44 21.30 -9.61 -4.26
N ILE A 45 20.71 -8.65 -4.98
CA ILE A 45 19.28 -8.61 -5.24
C ILE A 45 19.04 -8.65 -6.75
N GLU A 46 18.04 -9.41 -7.20
CA GLU A 46 17.66 -9.39 -8.62
C GLU A 46 16.94 -8.08 -8.95
N LEU A 47 17.17 -7.52 -10.14
CA LEU A 47 16.52 -6.28 -10.57
C LEU A 47 14.99 -6.32 -10.42
N ASN A 48 14.35 -7.42 -10.82
CA ASN A 48 12.93 -7.64 -10.61
C ASN A 48 12.51 -7.58 -9.12
N ALA A 49 13.28 -8.25 -8.25
CA ALA A 49 13.02 -8.24 -6.81
C ALA A 49 13.25 -6.85 -6.21
N PHE A 50 14.26 -6.13 -6.69
CA PHE A 50 14.56 -4.76 -6.27
C PHE A 50 13.41 -3.81 -6.62
N LEU A 51 12.90 -3.84 -7.85
CA LEU A 51 11.76 -3.02 -8.27
C LEU A 51 10.54 -3.27 -7.38
N LYS A 52 10.26 -4.53 -7.05
CA LYS A 52 9.18 -4.88 -6.12
C LYS A 52 9.46 -4.35 -4.72
N SER A 53 10.67 -4.51 -4.21
CA SER A 53 11.05 -4.05 -2.86
C SER A 53 10.96 -2.54 -2.68
N LYS A 54 11.22 -1.77 -3.75
CA LYS A 54 11.12 -0.31 -3.77
C LYS A 54 9.71 0.20 -4.10
N GLY A 55 8.75 -0.70 -4.36
CA GLY A 55 7.39 -0.33 -4.73
C GLY A 55 7.26 0.25 -6.15
N LEU A 56 8.29 0.11 -7.00
CA LEU A 56 8.30 0.59 -8.38
C LEU A 56 7.44 -0.28 -9.30
N ALA A 57 7.15 -1.51 -8.87
CA ALA A 57 6.23 -2.39 -9.56
C ALA A 57 5.29 -3.05 -8.54
N THR A 58 3.99 -3.00 -8.83
CA THR A 58 2.94 -3.61 -8.01
C THR A 58 2.93 -5.13 -8.18
N THR A 59 3.29 -5.63 -9.36
CA THR A 59 3.36 -7.07 -9.67
C THR A 59 4.69 -7.44 -10.34
N GLY A 60 5.07 -8.72 -10.24
CA GLY A 60 6.27 -9.23 -10.95
C GLY A 60 6.14 -9.14 -12.47
N GLY A 61 4.91 -9.20 -13.00
CA GLY A 61 4.63 -9.00 -14.43
C GLY A 61 4.92 -7.56 -14.88
N GLN A 62 4.49 -6.57 -14.08
CA GLN A 62 4.77 -5.16 -14.34
C GLN A 62 6.27 -4.86 -14.29
N ALA A 63 6.99 -5.39 -13.30
CA ALA A 63 8.45 -5.26 -13.22
C ALA A 63 9.13 -5.82 -14.46
N LYS A 64 8.72 -7.02 -14.91
CA LYS A 64 9.25 -7.63 -16.13
C LYS A 64 8.98 -6.78 -17.37
N LEU A 65 7.79 -6.17 -17.47
CA LEU A 65 7.43 -5.30 -18.59
C LEU A 65 8.29 -4.03 -18.61
N LEU A 66 8.45 -3.34 -17.47
CA LEU A 66 9.28 -2.13 -17.34
C LEU A 66 10.74 -2.39 -17.72
N ILE A 67 11.28 -3.52 -17.28
CA ILE A 67 12.65 -3.90 -17.62
C ILE A 67 12.74 -4.22 -19.12
N ARG A 68 11.83 -5.03 -19.66
CA ARG A 68 11.85 -5.42 -21.09
C ARG A 68 11.58 -4.26 -22.04
N SER A 69 10.82 -3.24 -21.61
CA SER A 69 10.58 -2.03 -22.40
C SER A 69 11.79 -1.09 -22.42
N GLY A 70 12.84 -1.36 -21.62
CA GLY A 70 14.00 -0.50 -21.50
C GLY A 70 13.75 0.77 -20.68
N ALA A 71 12.68 0.79 -19.87
CA ALA A 71 12.38 1.91 -18.96
C ALA A 71 13.29 1.94 -17.72
N VAL A 72 14.16 0.93 -17.57
CA VAL A 72 15.07 0.76 -16.43
C VAL A 72 16.51 0.86 -16.90
N LYS A 73 17.31 1.68 -16.22
CA LYS A 73 18.76 1.77 -16.40
C LYS A 73 19.46 1.32 -15.14
N VAL A 74 20.59 0.63 -15.30
CA VAL A 74 21.47 0.26 -14.20
C VAL A 74 22.84 0.89 -14.49
N ASN A 75 23.34 1.69 -13.56
CA ASN A 75 24.59 2.44 -13.70
C ASN A 75 24.66 3.27 -15.00
N GLY A 76 23.52 3.86 -15.40
CA GLY A 76 23.39 4.67 -16.60
C GLY A 76 23.15 3.90 -17.91
N VAL A 77 23.18 2.55 -17.87
CA VAL A 77 22.98 1.70 -19.05
C VAL A 77 21.58 1.08 -19.02
N VAL A 78 20.82 1.22 -20.11
CA VAL A 78 19.50 0.56 -20.23
C VAL A 78 19.67 -0.95 -20.09
N GLU A 79 19.01 -1.53 -19.09
CA GLU A 79 19.07 -2.96 -18.79
C GLU A 79 17.71 -3.60 -19.08
N THR A 80 17.72 -4.62 -19.94
CA THR A 80 16.51 -5.35 -20.34
C THR A 80 16.43 -6.74 -19.71
N ARG A 81 17.44 -7.13 -18.93
CA ARG A 81 17.50 -8.42 -18.22
C ARG A 81 16.87 -8.30 -16.83
N ASN A 82 15.68 -8.86 -16.67
CA ASN A 82 14.94 -8.82 -15.40
C ASN A 82 15.59 -9.61 -14.25
N LYS A 83 16.43 -10.60 -14.57
CA LYS A 83 17.22 -11.37 -13.59
C LYS A 83 18.65 -10.85 -13.42
N LYS A 84 18.92 -9.59 -13.81
CA LYS A 84 20.21 -8.96 -13.54
C LYS A 84 20.45 -8.96 -12.04
N LYS A 85 21.59 -9.51 -11.62
CA LYS A 85 22.03 -9.45 -10.22
C LYS A 85 22.60 -8.06 -9.96
N LEU A 86 21.98 -7.34 -9.04
CA LEU A 86 22.45 -6.07 -8.51
C LEU A 86 23.18 -6.32 -7.21
N ARG A 87 24.31 -5.65 -7.03
CA ARG A 87 25.09 -5.65 -5.81
C ARG A 87 24.89 -4.35 -5.05
N ASP A 88 25.36 -4.36 -3.81
CA ASP A 88 25.41 -3.15 -3.01
C ASP A 88 26.17 -2.03 -3.75
N GLY A 89 25.62 -0.82 -3.73
CA GLY A 89 26.19 0.34 -4.42
C GLY A 89 25.75 0.51 -5.88
N ASP A 90 25.10 -0.48 -6.51
CA ASP A 90 24.53 -0.31 -7.84
C ASP A 90 23.44 0.79 -7.86
N VAL A 91 23.34 1.51 -8.96
CA VAL A 91 22.37 2.60 -9.15
C VAL A 91 21.34 2.18 -10.19
N VAL A 92 20.07 2.12 -9.81
CA VAL A 92 18.95 1.78 -10.69
C VAL A 92 18.11 3.02 -10.94
N GLU A 93 17.95 3.40 -12.19
CA GLU A 93 17.10 4.52 -12.63
C GLU A 93 15.86 3.98 -13.32
N VAL A 94 14.68 4.45 -12.93
CA VAL A 94 13.39 4.05 -13.50
C VAL A 94 12.52 5.28 -13.64
N GLU A 95 12.04 5.57 -14.85
CA GLU A 95 11.16 6.74 -15.12
C GLU A 95 11.71 8.07 -14.56
N GLY A 96 13.04 8.26 -14.58
CA GLY A 96 13.71 9.44 -14.04
C GLY A 96 13.96 9.43 -12.52
N ASN A 97 13.48 8.40 -11.81
CA ASN A 97 13.78 8.22 -10.39
C ASN A 97 15.01 7.33 -10.20
N VAL A 98 15.96 7.80 -9.41
CA VAL A 98 17.23 7.10 -9.16
C VAL A 98 17.22 6.46 -7.78
N PHE A 99 17.48 5.15 -7.72
CA PHE A 99 17.54 4.36 -6.51
C PHE A 99 18.90 3.70 -6.37
N LYS A 100 19.55 3.95 -5.24
CA LYS A 100 20.77 3.21 -4.88
C LYS A 100 20.39 1.88 -4.23
N VAL A 101 21.06 0.81 -4.65
CA VAL A 101 20.99 -0.49 -4.00
C VAL A 101 21.81 -0.43 -2.72
N SER A 102 21.14 -0.69 -1.59
CA SER A 102 21.75 -0.82 -0.27
C SER A 102 21.33 -2.17 0.30
N LEU A 103 22.24 -3.13 0.32
CA LEU A 103 22.08 -4.46 0.91
C LEU A 103 22.63 -4.39 2.34
N SER A 104 21.76 -4.09 3.30
CA SER A 104 22.05 -4.10 4.74
C SER A 104 21.75 -5.45 5.37
#